data_AF-A0A443S4R1-F1
#
_entry.id   AF-A0A443S4R1-F1
#
_cell.length_a   1.000
_cell.length_b   1.000
_cell.length_c   1.000
_cell.angle_alpha   90.00
_cell.angle_beta   90.00
_cell.angle_gamma   90.00
#
_symmetry.space_group_name_H-M   'P 1'
#
loop_
_entity.id
_entity.type
_entity.pdbx_description
1 polymer ?
#
loop_
_entity_poly.entity_id
_entity_poly.type
_entity_poly.pdbx_seq_one_letter_code
_entity_poly.pdbx_strand_id
1 'polypeptide(L)'
;MSEYFVSFYTFTNSWLLILVAALFIAVSIILRREWNTFQYWKLQGVDGPTPLPIFGNLLQIFFRQGILATKEYYEKYGKIFGLYERGRPTLSLAEPELLRYVLR
;
A
#
# COMPACT_ATOMS: atom_id res chain seq x y z
N MET A 1 18.49 -19.02 44.59
CA MET A 1 17.18 -19.05 43.89
C MET A 1 16.82 -17.69 43.30
N SER A 2 17.09 -16.58 44.00
CA SER A 2 16.84 -15.20 43.52
C SER A 2 17.68 -14.79 42.30
N GLU A 3 18.97 -15.12 42.23
CA GLU A 3 19.84 -14.70 41.12
C GLU A 3 19.48 -15.36 39.78
N TYR A 4 19.13 -16.66 39.80
CA TYR A 4 18.63 -17.37 38.63
C TYR A 4 17.32 -16.79 38.12
N PHE A 5 16.44 -16.36 39.04
CA PHE A 5 15.18 -15.69 38.69
C PHE A 5 15.43 -14.32 38.05
N VAL A 6 16.34 -13.52 38.61
CA VAL A 6 16.72 -12.20 38.04
C VAL A 6 17.40 -12.34 36.68
N SER A 7 18.31 -13.30 36.52
CA SER A 7 18.99 -13.58 35.25
C SER A 7 18.01 -14.05 34.17
N PHE A 8 17.10 -14.97 34.50
CA PHE A 8 16.06 -15.42 33.58
C PHE A 8 15.12 -14.28 33.16
N TYR A 9 14.67 -13.45 34.12
CA TYR A 9 13.78 -12.32 33.85
C TYR A 9 14.43 -11.23 32.97
N THR A 10 15.69 -10.88 33.24
CA THR A 10 16.44 -9.91 32.42
C THR A 10 16.73 -10.44 31.02
N PHE A 11 17.04 -11.73 30.88
CA PHE A 11 17.22 -12.39 29.60
C PHE A 11 15.93 -12.36 28.76
N THR A 12 14.80 -12.82 29.30
CA THR A 12 13.52 -12.85 28.56
C THR A 12 13.04 -11.45 28.17
N ASN A 13 13.15 -10.47 29.06
CA ASN A 13 12.77 -9.09 28.75
C ASN A 13 13.64 -8.46 27.65
N SER A 14 14.93 -8.80 27.59
CA SER A 14 15.83 -8.28 26.55
C SER A 14 15.41 -8.72 25.15
N TRP A 15 15.01 -9.97 24.97
CA TRP A 15 14.50 -10.48 23.69
C TRP A 15 13.15 -9.86 23.31
N LEU A 16 12.25 -9.67 24.28
CA LEU A 16 10.98 -8.99 24.04
C LEU A 16 11.18 -7.55 23.56
N LEU A 17 12.10 -6.80 24.17
CA LEU A 17 12.43 -5.44 23.73
C LEU A 17 12.99 -5.41 22.31
N ILE A 18 13.86 -6.36 21.96
CA ILE A 18 14.41 -6.48 20.60
C ILE A 18 13.29 -6.77 19.59
N LEU A 19 12.38 -7.69 19.90
CA LEU A 19 11.25 -8.02 19.02
C LEU A 19 10.31 -6.82 18.81
N VAL A 20 10.00 -6.08 19.87
CA VAL A 20 9.17 -4.87 19.78
C VAL A 20 9.86 -3.79 18.96
N ALA A 21 11.16 -3.56 19.17
CA ALA A 21 11.93 -2.60 18.39
C ALA A 21 12.00 -2.99 16.91
N ALA A 22 12.24 -4.27 16.61
CA ALA A 22 12.26 -4.78 15.24
C ALA A 22 10.91 -4.62 14.54
N LEU A 23 9.81 -4.93 15.24
CA LEU A 23 8.45 -4.73 14.72
C LEU A 23 8.18 -3.25 14.43
N PHE A 24 8.56 -2.36 15.35
CA PHE A 24 8.40 -0.92 15.18
C PHE A 24 9.18 -0.40 13.96
N ILE A 25 10.42 -0.86 13.77
CA ILE A 25 11.24 -0.51 12.60
C ILE A 25 10.60 -1.03 11.32
N ALA A 26 10.15 -2.29 11.29
CA ALA A 26 9.51 -2.87 10.12
C ALA A 26 8.24 -2.10 9.72
N VAL A 27 7.37 -1.79 10.68
CA VAL A 27 6.17 -0.97 10.46
C VAL A 27 6.54 0.42 9.94
N SER A 28 7.55 1.07 10.53
CA SER A 28 8.01 2.40 10.10
C SER A 28 8.50 2.40 8.65
N ILE A 29 9.25 1.37 8.25
CA ILE A 29 9.74 1.20 6.88
C ILE A 29 8.56 1.02 5.91
N ILE A 30 7.59 0.18 6.27
CA ILE A 30 6.38 -0.04 5.45
C ILE A 30 5.63 1.28 5.29
N LEU A 31 5.30 1.98 6.38
CA LEU A 31 4.57 3.25 6.32
C LEU A 31 5.29 4.30 5.46
N ARG A 32 6.61 4.41 5.58
CA ARG A 32 7.40 5.34 4.76
C ARG A 32 7.35 4.98 3.27
N ARG A 33 7.47 3.70 2.94
CA ARG A 33 7.41 3.21 1.55
C ARG A 33 6.02 3.46 0.95
N GLU A 34 4.96 3.16 1.70
CA GLU A 34 3.58 3.39 1.28
C GLU A 34 3.31 4.89 1.08
N TRP A 35 3.74 5.74 2.03
CA TRP A 35 3.58 7.19 1.90
C TRP A 35 4.18 7.72 0.60
N ASN A 36 5.43 7.37 0.30
CA ASN A 36 6.10 7.80 -0.92
C ASN A 36 5.41 7.27 -2.18
N THR A 37 4.98 6.01 -2.16
CA THR A 37 4.26 5.40 -3.28
C THR A 37 2.93 6.13 -3.53
N PHE A 38 2.16 6.39 -2.48
CA PHE A 38 0.79 6.90 -2.59
C PHE A 38 0.72 8.38 -3.00
N GLN A 39 1.82 9.12 -2.85
CA GLN A 39 1.89 10.50 -3.36
C GLN A 39 2.07 10.58 -4.89
N TYR A 40 2.49 9.50 -5.56
CA TYR A 40 2.88 9.56 -6.97
C TYR A 40 1.79 10.17 -7.86
N TRP A 41 0.57 9.61 -7.87
CA TRP A 41 -0.51 10.12 -8.72
C TRP A 41 -1.00 11.49 -8.30
N LYS A 42 -1.04 11.76 -6.98
CA LYS A 42 -1.42 13.06 -6.44
C LYS A 42 -0.47 14.17 -6.91
N LEU A 43 0.84 13.89 -6.97
CA LEU A 43 1.84 14.83 -7.48
C LEU A 43 1.73 15.07 -8.99
N GLN A 44 1.17 14.13 -9.74
CA GLN A 44 0.90 14.26 -11.17
C GLN A 44 -0.48 14.88 -11.47
N GLY A 45 -1.25 15.25 -10.44
CA GLY A 45 -2.61 15.77 -10.61
C GLY A 45 -3.63 14.74 -11.08
N VAL A 46 -3.35 13.45 -10.85
CA VAL A 46 -4.24 12.33 -11.22
C VAL A 46 -4.96 11.83 -9.96
N ASP A 47 -6.29 11.86 -10.01
CA ASP A 47 -7.14 11.35 -8.93
C ASP A 47 -7.27 9.82 -8.98
N GLY A 48 -7.63 9.21 -7.85
CA GLY A 48 -7.82 7.77 -7.77
C GLY A 48 -8.26 7.28 -6.39
N PRO A 49 -8.64 5.99 -6.27
CA PRO A 49 -9.01 5.39 -5.00
C PRO A 49 -7.81 5.24 -4.05
N THR A 50 -8.05 5.47 -2.77
CA THR A 50 -7.00 5.35 -1.75
C THR A 50 -6.49 3.90 -1.68
N PRO A 51 -5.20 3.66 -1.93
CA PRO A 51 -4.60 2.33 -1.85
C PRO A 51 -4.51 1.81 -0.42
N LEU A 52 -4.59 0.49 -0.25
CA LEU A 52 -4.29 -0.18 1.01
C LEU A 52 -2.78 -0.38 1.18
N PRO A 53 -2.25 -0.37 2.42
CA PRO A 53 -0.86 -0.73 2.68
C PRO A 53 -0.53 -2.11 2.09
N ILE A 54 0.70 -2.27 1.55
CA ILE A 54 1.28 -3.50 0.99
C ILE A 54 0.63 -3.94 -0.33
N PHE A 55 -0.70 -3.93 -0.41
CA PHE A 55 -1.46 -4.50 -1.53
C PHE A 55 -1.89 -3.46 -2.57
N GLY A 56 -1.88 -2.16 -2.24
CA GLY A 56 -2.45 -1.14 -3.10
C GLY A 56 -3.96 -1.30 -3.25
N ASN A 57 -4.49 -1.14 -4.46
CA ASN A 57 -5.92 -1.30 -4.77
C ASN A 57 -6.31 -2.75 -5.15
N LEU A 58 -5.35 -3.69 -5.24
CA LEU A 58 -5.61 -5.07 -5.68
C LEU A 58 -6.68 -5.78 -4.86
N LEU A 59 -6.63 -5.69 -3.53
CA LEU A 59 -7.63 -6.33 -2.67
C LEU A 59 -9.01 -5.70 -2.85
N GLN A 60 -9.08 -4.36 -2.98
CA GLN A 60 -10.34 -3.66 -3.21
C GLN A 60 -10.99 -4.13 -4.52
N ILE A 61 -10.18 -4.26 -5.57
CA ILE A 61 -10.60 -4.77 -6.88
C ILE A 61 -11.03 -6.24 -6.77
N PHE A 62 -10.24 -7.09 -6.12
CA PHE A 62 -10.55 -8.51 -5.96
C PHE A 62 -11.86 -8.76 -5.19
N PHE A 63 -12.05 -8.11 -4.04
CA PHE A 63 -13.25 -8.29 -3.21
C PHE A 63 -14.51 -7.66 -3.83
N ARG A 64 -14.36 -6.65 -4.69
CA ARG A 64 -15.47 -6.00 -5.41
C ARG A 64 -15.64 -6.55 -6.83
N GLN A 65 -15.33 -7.83 -7.06
CA GLN A 65 -15.54 -8.52 -8.34
C GLN A 65 -14.89 -7.82 -9.55
N GLY A 66 -13.71 -7.24 -9.37
CA GLY A 66 -12.85 -6.68 -10.41
C GLY A 66 -13.48 -5.57 -11.26
N ILE A 67 -14.29 -5.99 -12.23
CA ILE A 67 -15.02 -5.16 -13.18
C ILE A 67 -15.95 -4.16 -12.49
N LEU A 68 -16.67 -4.58 -11.44
CA LEU A 68 -17.56 -3.67 -10.71
C LEU A 68 -16.75 -2.57 -10.01
N ALA A 69 -15.63 -2.92 -9.39
CA ALA A 69 -14.71 -1.96 -8.76
C ALA A 69 -14.19 -0.93 -9.78
N THR A 70 -13.73 -1.40 -10.93
CA THR A 70 -13.19 -0.52 -11.99
C THR A 70 -14.28 0.38 -12.56
N LYS A 71 -15.51 -0.11 -12.69
CA LYS A 71 -16.67 0.68 -13.11
C LYS A 71 -17.00 1.77 -12.08
N GLU A 72 -17.05 1.45 -10.79
CA GLU A 72 -17.26 2.43 -9.71
C GLU A 72 -16.17 3.51 -9.72
N TYR A 73 -14.91 3.12 -9.94
CA TYR A 73 -13.81 4.07 -10.04
C TYR A 73 -13.91 4.96 -11.29
N TYR A 74 -14.29 4.40 -12.43
CA TYR A 74 -14.54 5.17 -13.64
C TYR A 74 -15.67 6.19 -13.42
N GLU A 75 -16.77 5.79 -12.78
CA GLU A 75 -17.90 6.69 -12.49
C GLU A 75 -17.50 7.80 -11.51
N LYS A 76 -16.59 7.52 -10.58
CA LYS A 76 -16.17 8.47 -9.53
C LYS A 76 -15.03 9.40 -9.94
N TYR A 77 -14.02 8.87 -10.63
CA TYR A 77 -12.77 9.57 -10.96
C TYR A 77 -12.66 9.91 -12.45
N GLY A 78 -13.57 9.40 -13.27
CA GLY A 78 -13.63 9.67 -14.71
C GLY A 78 -12.83 8.67 -15.55
N LYS A 79 -12.55 9.06 -16.80
CA LYS A 79 -11.90 8.21 -17.81
C LYS A 79 -10.43 7.91 -17.53
N ILE A 80 -9.79 8.69 -16.65
CA ILE A 80 -8.38 8.57 -16.30
C ILE A 80 -8.29 8.61 -14.79
N PHE A 81 -7.73 7.55 -14.19
CA PHE A 81 -7.51 7.52 -12.76
C PHE A 81 -6.31 6.66 -12.37
N GLY A 82 -5.66 7.04 -11.29
CA GLY A 82 -4.49 6.37 -10.75
C GLY A 82 -4.88 5.22 -9.84
N LEU A 83 -4.20 4.09 -9.99
CA LEU A 83 -4.27 2.91 -9.12
C LEU A 83 -2.88 2.55 -8.62
N TYR A 84 -2.85 1.65 -7.65
CA TYR A 84 -1.62 1.01 -7.19
C TYR A 84 -1.78 -0.51 -7.22
N GLU A 85 -1.00 -1.18 -8.06
CA GLU A 85 -0.97 -2.65 -8.12
C GLU A 85 0.33 -3.17 -7.52
N ARG A 86 0.25 -3.98 -6.46
CA ARG A 86 1.42 -4.50 -5.72
C ARG A 86 2.40 -3.40 -5.29
N GLY A 87 1.86 -2.22 -4.94
CA GLY A 87 2.63 -1.04 -4.56
C GLY A 87 3.37 -0.36 -5.72
N ARG A 88 2.94 -0.58 -6.98
CA ARG A 88 3.42 0.16 -8.15
C ARG A 88 2.31 1.07 -8.67
N PRO A 89 2.61 2.32 -9.02
CA PRO A 89 1.61 3.20 -9.64
C PRO A 89 1.21 2.65 -11.01
N THR A 90 -0.08 2.44 -11.20
CA THR A 90 -0.70 1.97 -12.45
C THR A 90 -1.74 3.00 -12.89
N LEU A 91 -1.77 3.36 -14.17
CA LEU A 91 -2.75 4.30 -14.71
C LEU A 91 -3.87 3.53 -15.41
N SER A 92 -5.11 3.79 -15.02
CA SER A 92 -6.27 3.34 -15.79
C SER A 92 -6.60 4.39 -16.85
N LEU A 93 -6.63 3.96 -18.11
CA LEU A 93 -6.92 4.78 -19.28
C LEU A 93 -8.13 4.21 -20.02
N ALA A 94 -9.24 4.93 -20.01
CA ALA A 94 -10.47 4.59 -20.72
C ALA A 94 -10.81 5.60 -21.82
N GLU A 95 -9.79 6.23 -22.42
CA GLU A 95 -9.92 7.19 -23.53
C GLU A 95 -9.22 6.63 -24.79
N PRO A 96 -9.99 6.22 -25.82
CA PRO A 96 -9.44 5.58 -27.02
C PRO A 96 -8.34 6.37 -27.74
N GLU A 97 -8.44 7.70 -27.77
CA GLU A 97 -7.42 8.55 -28.43
C GLU A 97 -6.07 8.47 -27.69
N LEU A 98 -6.10 8.55 -26.35
CA LEU A 98 -4.90 8.43 -25.51
C LEU A 98 -4.34 7.02 -25.52
N LEU A 99 -5.20 5.99 -25.54
CA LEU A 99 -4.78 4.59 -25.66
C LEU A 99 -4.01 4.35 -26.96
N ARG A 100 -4.47 4.91 -28.09
CA ARG A 100 -3.74 4.81 -29.37
C ARG A 100 -2.37 5.47 -29.31
N TYR A 101 -2.22 6.55 -28.55
CA TYR A 101 -0.94 7.23 -28.37
C TYR A 101 0.05 6.38 -27.55
N VAL A 102 -0.41 5.75 -26.47
CA VAL A 102 0.43 4.92 -25.58
C VAL A 102 0.78 3.55 -26.19
N LEU A 103 -0.13 2.97 -26.99
CA LEU A 103 0.05 1.66 -27.62
C LEU A 103 0.80 1.71 -28.97
N ARG A 104 1.15 2.90 -29.45
CA ARG A 104 1.87 3.08 -30.72
C ARG A 104 3.32 2.64 -30.61
#